data_AF-X1NCH8-F1
#
_entry.id   AF-X1NCH8-F1
#
_cell.length_a   1.000
_cell.length_b   1.000
_cell.length_c   1.000
_cell.angle_alpha   90.00
_cell.angle_beta   90.00
_cell.angle_gamma   90.00
#
_symmetry.space_group_name_H-M   'P 1'
#
loop_
_entity.id
_entity.type
_entity.pdbx_description
1 polymer ?
#
loop_
_entity_poly.entity_id
_entity_poly.type
_entity_poly.pdbx_seq_one_letter_code
_entity_poly.pdbx_strand_id
1 'polypeptide(L)' 'MTKEEAIKLAESKWWEGKPDDEVAWFCISTKLLCCPFEVMHKAIEAWLHRPVWTHEFADPEKLIL' A
#
# COMPACT_ATOMS: atom_id res chain seq x y z
N MET A 1 -10.31 2.72 -10.39
CA MET A 1 -9.44 3.91 -10.34
C MET A 1 -8.66 4.00 -11.64
N THR A 2 -8.74 5.15 -12.32
CA THR A 2 -7.89 5.47 -13.47
C THR A 2 -6.50 5.94 -13.02
N LYS A 3 -5.57 6.11 -13.97
CA LYS A 3 -4.23 6.65 -13.66
C LYS A 3 -4.31 8.08 -13.12
N GLU A 4 -5.15 8.91 -13.73
CA GLU A 4 -5.34 10.31 -13.34
C GLU A 4 -5.95 10.43 -11.94
N GLU A 5 -6.91 9.56 -11.61
CA GLU A 5 -7.47 9.47 -10.25
C GLU A 5 -6.42 9.02 -9.22
N ALA A 6 -5.58 8.03 -9.57
CA ALA A 6 -4.51 7.58 -8.70
C ALA A 6 -3.47 8.67 -8.41
N ILE A 7 -3.12 9.47 -9.43
CA ILE A 7 -2.21 10.62 -9.28
C ILE A 7 -2.83 11.68 -8.36
N LYS A 8 -4.08 12.08 -8.60
CA LYS A 8 -4.77 13.07 -7.76
C LYS A 8 -4.90 12.61 -6.31
N LEU A 9 -5.21 11.33 -6.12
CA LEU A 9 -5.29 10.74 -4.79
C LEU A 9 -3.90 10.77 -4.13
N ALA A 10 -2.84 10.43 -4.86
CA ALA A 10 -1.48 10.51 -4.33
C ALA A 10 -1.08 11.94 -3.92
N GLU A 11 -1.41 12.93 -4.75
CA GLU A 11 -1.15 14.35 -4.48
C GLU A 11 -1.92 14.87 -3.24
N SER A 12 -3.09 14.30 -2.95
CA SER A 12 -3.87 14.63 -1.75
C SER A 12 -3.24 14.15 -0.43
N LYS A 13 -2.23 13.26 -0.50
CA LYS A 13 -1.57 12.66 0.66
C LYS A 13 -2.52 11.93 1.60
N TRP A 14 -3.50 11.23 1.04
CA TRP A 14 -4.58 10.57 1.78
C TRP A 14 -4.12 9.62 2.91
N TRP A 15 -2.90 9.09 2.85
CA TRP A 15 -2.30 8.22 3.87
C TRP A 15 -1.86 8.96 5.13
N GLU A 16 -1.65 10.28 5.09
CA GLU A 16 -1.18 11.03 6.25
C GLU A 16 -2.23 11.01 7.37
N GLY A 17 -1.83 10.55 8.56
CA GLY A 17 -2.70 10.43 9.73
C GLY A 17 -3.62 9.21 9.72
N LYS A 18 -3.55 8.35 8.71
CA LYS A 18 -4.29 7.09 8.69
C LYS A 18 -3.56 5.97 9.45
N PRO A 19 -4.31 5.03 10.05
CA PRO A 19 -3.76 3.79 10.57
C PRO A 19 -3.06 2.96 9.49
N ASP A 20 -1.98 2.25 9.88
CA ASP A 20 -1.18 1.44 8.96
C ASP A 20 -1.99 0.29 8.33
N ASP A 21 -2.93 -0.31 9.08
CA ASP A 21 -3.85 -1.35 8.58
C ASP A 21 -4.81 -0.83 7.51
N GLU A 22 -5.33 0.40 7.67
CA GLU A 22 -6.17 1.04 6.65
C GLU A 22 -5.38 1.30 5.37
N VAL A 23 -4.14 1.81 5.49
CA VAL A 23 -3.26 2.07 4.35
C VAL A 23 -2.87 0.77 3.65
N ALA A 24 -2.46 -0.26 4.41
CA ALA A 24 -2.08 -1.56 3.88
C ALA A 24 -3.23 -2.22 3.12
N TRP A 25 -4.42 -2.26 3.72
CA TRP A 25 -5.62 -2.82 3.10
C TRP A 25 -5.97 -2.09 1.81
N PHE A 26 -5.96 -0.75 1.83
CA PHE A 26 -6.22 0.04 0.64
C PHE A 26 -5.22 -0.29 -0.47
N CYS A 27 -3.92 -0.29 -0.17
CA CYS A 27 -2.86 -0.58 -1.11
C CYS A 27 -2.93 -1.98 -1.73
N ILE A 28 -3.28 -3.01 -0.94
CA ILE A 28 -3.45 -4.38 -1.43
C ILE A 28 -4.71 -4.52 -2.30
N SER A 29 -5.76 -3.76 -1.99
CA SER A 29 -7.04 -3.80 -2.73
C SER A 29 -7.04 -2.98 -4.04
N THR A 30 -6.03 -2.14 -4.26
CA THR A 30 -5.91 -1.30 -5.46
C THR A 30 -4.86 -1.84 -6.43
N LYS A 31 -5.16 -1.73 -7.73
CA LYS A 31 -4.20 -2.09 -8.79
C LYS A 31 -3.09 -1.05 -8.98
N LEU A 32 -3.34 0.20 -8.58
CA LEU A 32 -2.42 1.31 -8.78
C LEU A 32 -1.94 1.84 -7.43
N LEU A 33 -0.62 1.90 -7.27
CA LEU A 33 0.02 2.55 -6.14
C LEU A 33 -0.28 4.06 -6.20
N CYS A 34 -0.90 4.59 -5.15
CA CYS A 34 -1.31 5.99 -5.04
C CYS A 34 -0.78 6.64 -3.75
N CYS A 35 0.40 6.19 -3.32
CA CYS A 35 1.22 6.76 -2.27
C CYS A 35 2.70 6.43 -2.57
N PRO A 36 3.68 7.03 -1.88
CA PRO A 36 5.06 6.59 -1.97
C PRO A 36 5.19 5.10 -1.62
N PHE A 37 6.15 4.41 -2.25
CA PHE A 37 6.37 2.98 -2.03
C PHE A 37 6.72 2.69 -0.57
N GLU A 38 7.52 3.56 0.05
CA GLU A 38 7.98 3.44 1.43
C GLU A 38 6.83 3.51 2.42
N VAL A 39 5.78 4.27 2.11
CA VAL A 39 4.56 4.35 2.93
C VAL A 39 3.79 3.05 2.86
N MET A 40 3.55 2.54 1.64
CA MET A 40 2.88 1.25 1.44
C MET A 40 3.65 0.12 2.10
N HIS A 41 4.96 0.05 1.86
CA HIS A 41 5.82 -1.03 2.35
C HIS A 41 5.83 -1.06 3.87
N LYS A 42 6.02 0.10 4.53
CA LYS A 42 5.93 0.20 5.99
C LYS A 42 4.56 -0.23 6.51
N ALA A 43 3.47 0.24 5.89
CA ALA A 43 2.11 -0.10 6.31
C ALA A 43 1.86 -1.61 6.24
N ILE A 44 2.31 -2.26 5.16
CA ILE A 44 2.16 -3.71 4.98
C ILE A 44 3.02 -4.50 5.99
N GLU A 45 4.25 -4.08 6.27
CA GLU A 45 5.08 -4.72 7.31
C GLU A 45 4.45 -4.59 8.70
N ALA A 46 3.89 -3.41 9.00
CA ALA A 46 3.18 -3.17 10.25
C ALA A 46 1.93 -4.05 10.37
N TRP A 47 1.16 -4.19 9.28
CA TRP A 47 -0.06 -5.02 9.23
C TRP A 47 0.23 -6.52 9.34
N LEU A 48 1.28 -7.01 8.68
CA LEU A 48 1.68 -8.42 8.72
C LEU A 48 2.56 -8.78 9.93
N HIS A 49 2.98 -7.79 10.72
CA HIS A 49 3.89 -7.95 11.85
C HIS A 49 5.21 -8.66 11.50
N ARG A 50 5.71 -8.46 10.27
CA ARG A 50 6.99 -9.02 9.81
C ARG A 50 7.63 -8.11 8.75
N PRO A 51 8.96 -8.19 8.57
CA PRO A 51 9.61 -7.62 7.40
C PRO A 51 9.07 -8.24 6.11
N VAL A 52 8.96 -7.44 5.07
CA VAL A 52 8.53 -7.86 3.73
C VAL A 52 9.58 -7.43 2.73
N TRP A 53 10.00 -8.34 1.87
CA TRP A 53 10.97 -8.05 0.82
C TRP A 53 10.25 -7.64 -0.46
N THR A 54 10.88 -6.78 -1.27
CA THR A 54 10.27 -6.24 -2.49
C THR A 54 9.78 -7.32 -3.47
N HIS A 55 10.48 -8.45 -3.53
CA HIS A 55 10.12 -9.57 -4.41
C HIS A 55 8.85 -10.31 -3.96
N GLU A 56 8.47 -10.22 -2.69
CA GLU A 56 7.23 -10.82 -2.20
C GLU A 56 5.99 -10.11 -2.78
N PHE A 57 6.09 -8.81 -3.08
CA PHE A 57 5.01 -8.06 -3.75
C PHE A 57 4.72 -8.50 -5.18
N ALA A 58 5.57 -9.36 -5.77
CA ALA A 58 5.30 -9.95 -7.07
C ALA A 58 4.12 -10.94 -7.02
N ASP A 59 3.79 -11.46 -5.83
CA ASP A 59 2.68 -12.37 -5.60
C ASP A 59 1.89 -11.95 -4.34
N PRO A 60 1.02 -10.92 -4.46
CA PRO A 60 0.31 -10.35 -3.31
C PRO A 60 -0.54 -11.37 -2.55
N GLU A 61 -1.06 -12.41 -3.22
CA GLU A 61 -1.86 -13.45 -2.57
C GLU A 61 -1.04 -14.24 -1.54
N LYS A 62 0.24 -14.50 -1.83
CA LYS A 62 1.17 -15.15 -0.89
C LYS A 62 1.64 -14.23 0.24
N LEU A 63 1.42 -12.93 0.11
CA LEU A 63 1.83 -11.95 1.11
C LEU A 63 0.94 -12.01 2.36
N ILE A 64 -0.32 -12.40 2.18
CA ILE A 64 -1.39 -12.40 3.19
C ILE A 64 -1.65 -13.81 3.76
N LEU A 65 -0.95 -14.84 3.24
CA LEU A 65 -1.05 -16.25 3.65
C LEU A 65 -0.06 -16.62 4.76
#